data_AF-A0A0B6YEG7-F1
#
_entry.id   AF-A0A0B6YEG7-F1
#
_cell.length_a   1.000
_cell.length_b   1.000
_cell.length_c   1.000
_cell.angle_alpha   90.00
_cell.angle_beta   90.00
_cell.angle_gamma   90.00
#
_symmetry.space_group_name_H-M   'P 1'
#
loop_
_entity.id
_entity.type
_entity.pdbx_description
1 polymer ?
#
loop_
_entity_poly.entity_id
_entity_poly.type
_entity_poly.pdbx_seq_one_letter_code
_entity_poly.pdbx_strand_id
1 'polypeptide(L)'
;SYNKITSTEELRYVSNLPCVEDLSLEGNPVTSAVDYRTKTLEMFGDRVAEIILDKKSPDQKELDTVAVLQALRKAKDIKITKKPHPK
;
A
#
# COMPACT_ATOMS: atom_id res chain seq x y z
N SER A 1 2.53 3.09 -16.72
CA SER A 1 1.23 3.04 -17.43
C SER A 1 1.24 1.99 -18.53
N TYR A 2 0.08 1.46 -18.94
CA TYR A 2 -0.15 0.51 -20.05
C TYR A 2 0.61 -0.83 -19.98
N ASN A 3 0.77 -1.40 -18.79
CA ASN A 3 1.34 -2.74 -18.63
C ASN A 3 0.24 -3.78 -18.32
N LYS A 4 0.63 -5.03 -18.12
CA LYS A 4 -0.27 -6.14 -17.80
C LYS A 4 -0.32 -6.46 -16.30
N ILE A 5 -0.15 -5.44 -15.44
CA ILE A 5 -0.22 -5.63 -13.99
C ILE A 5 -1.68 -5.92 -13.62
N THR A 6 -1.94 -7.15 -13.20
CA THR A 6 -3.28 -7.64 -12.84
C THR A 6 -3.47 -7.77 -11.33
N SER A 7 -2.39 -7.98 -10.57
CA SER A 7 -2.44 -8.13 -9.12
C SER A 7 -1.84 -6.94 -8.40
N THR A 8 -2.52 -6.50 -7.34
CA THR A 8 -2.00 -5.50 -6.40
C THR A 8 -0.74 -6.00 -5.67
N GLU A 9 -0.54 -7.32 -5.52
CA GLU A 9 0.64 -7.86 -4.85
C GLU A 9 1.95 -7.50 -5.55
N GLU A 10 1.94 -7.36 -6.87
CA GLU A 10 3.11 -6.95 -7.65
C GLU A 10 3.53 -5.51 -7.35
N LEU A 11 2.58 -4.66 -6.93
CA LEU A 11 2.85 -3.27 -6.58
C LEU A 11 3.71 -3.15 -5.31
N ARG A 12 3.75 -4.19 -4.47
CA ARG A 12 4.60 -4.22 -3.28
C ARG A 12 6.08 -4.13 -3.62
N TYR A 13 6.50 -4.66 -4.77
CA TYR A 13 7.89 -4.54 -5.21
C TYR A 13 8.23 -3.09 -5.54
N VAL A 14 7.29 -2.37 -6.14
CA VAL A 14 7.43 -0.94 -6.46
C VAL A 14 7.36 -0.08 -5.20
N SER A 15 6.44 -0.39 -4.27
CA SER A 15 6.26 0.39 -3.05
C SER A 15 7.47 0.32 -2.10
N ASN A 16 8.25 -0.76 -2.18
CA ASN A 16 9.50 -0.90 -1.43
C ASN A 16 10.67 -0.09 -2.01
N LEU A 17 10.55 0.53 -3.18
CA LEU A 17 11.63 1.30 -3.78
C LEU A 17 11.80 2.66 -3.08
N PRO A 18 12.99 2.99 -2.55
CA PRO A 18 13.19 4.14 -1.67
C PRO A 18 13.10 5.53 -2.32
N CYS A 19 12.82 5.65 -3.63
CA CYS A 19 12.79 6.94 -4.35
C CYS A 19 11.58 7.09 -5.28
N VAL A 20 10.59 6.23 -5.17
CA VAL A 20 9.34 6.42 -5.91
C VAL A 20 8.56 7.56 -5.24
N GLU A 21 8.20 8.58 -6.02
CA GLU A 21 7.38 9.74 -5.62
C GLU A 21 6.15 9.87 -6.53
N ASP A 22 6.26 9.49 -7.81
CA ASP A 22 5.15 9.49 -8.77
C ASP A 22 4.98 8.09 -9.37
N LEU A 23 3.76 7.56 -9.31
CA LEU A 23 3.40 6.27 -9.89
C LEU A 23 2.11 6.40 -10.70
N SER A 24 2.18 6.05 -11.98
CA SER A 24 1.00 5.91 -12.85
C SER A 24 0.75 4.47 -13.26
N LEU A 25 -0.37 3.93 -12.78
CA LEU A 25 -0.88 2.60 -13.12
C LEU A 25 -1.97 2.65 -14.19
N GLU A 26 -2.33 3.83 -14.69
CA GLU A 26 -3.24 4.04 -15.81
C GLU A 26 -2.98 3.03 -16.95
N GLY A 27 -4.06 2.41 -17.43
CA GLY A 27 -4.01 1.40 -18.49
C GLY A 27 -3.57 0.01 -18.04
N ASN A 28 -3.41 -0.25 -16.73
CA ASN A 28 -3.19 -1.61 -16.21
C ASN A 28 -4.52 -2.23 -15.72
N PRO A 29 -4.74 -3.55 -15.91
CA PRO A 29 -5.93 -4.23 -15.41
C PRO A 29 -6.21 -4.05 -13.91
N VAL A 30 -5.16 -3.87 -13.10
CA VAL A 30 -5.28 -3.62 -11.65
C VAL A 30 -6.12 -2.38 -11.34
N THR A 31 -6.17 -1.37 -12.22
CA THR A 31 -6.95 -0.14 -11.99
C THR A 31 -8.45 -0.36 -12.07
N SER A 32 -8.90 -1.49 -12.63
CA SER A 32 -10.32 -1.86 -12.66
C SER A 32 -10.85 -2.37 -11.31
N ALA A 33 -9.96 -2.69 -10.37
CA ALA A 33 -10.40 -3.11 -9.03
C ALA A 33 -10.92 -1.91 -8.23
N VAL A 34 -12.06 -2.08 -7.57
CA VAL A 34 -12.72 -1.02 -6.78
C VAL A 34 -11.80 -0.50 -5.67
N ASP A 35 -11.09 -1.41 -5.01
CA ASP A 35 -10.18 -1.09 -3.91
C ASP A 35 -8.72 -0.86 -4.35
N TYR A 36 -8.44 -0.77 -5.66
CA TYR A 36 -7.03 -0.74 -6.13
C TYR A 36 -6.25 0.41 -5.50
N ARG A 37 -6.87 1.61 -5.43
CA ARG A 37 -6.21 2.83 -4.98
C ARG A 37 -5.83 2.70 -3.51
N THR A 38 -6.81 2.39 -2.66
CA THR A 38 -6.60 2.18 -1.21
C THR A 38 -5.58 1.07 -0.95
N LYS A 39 -5.66 -0.06 -1.66
CA LYS A 39 -4.67 -1.15 -1.52
C LYS A 39 -3.27 -0.70 -1.90
N THR A 40 -3.13 -0.01 -3.02
CA THR A 40 -1.83 0.49 -3.51
C THR A 40 -1.23 1.45 -2.50
N LEU A 41 -2.02 2.40 -2.01
CA LEU A 41 -1.61 3.36 -0.98
C LEU A 41 -1.22 2.67 0.34
N GLU A 42 -1.95 1.63 0.77
CA GLU A 42 -1.57 0.82 1.96
C GLU A 42 -0.16 0.23 1.82
N MET A 43 0.24 -0.19 0.62
CA MET A 43 1.56 -0.79 0.39
C MET A 43 2.72 0.19 0.53
N PHE A 44 2.48 1.49 0.35
CA PHE A 44 3.49 2.53 0.61
C PHE A 44 3.63 2.87 2.09
N GLY A 45 2.64 2.49 2.91
CA GLY A 45 2.70 2.63 4.36
C GLY A 45 2.98 4.07 4.79
N ASP A 46 4.01 4.29 5.61
CA ASP A 46 4.33 5.60 6.16
C ASP A 46 4.72 6.64 5.07
N ARG A 47 5.15 6.19 3.89
CA ARG A 47 5.51 7.06 2.76
C ARG A 47 4.31 7.44 1.90
N VAL A 48 3.09 7.00 2.23
CA VAL A 48 1.90 7.22 1.41
C VAL A 48 1.66 8.71 1.11
N ALA A 49 1.94 9.61 2.06
CA ALA A 49 1.74 11.04 1.91
C ALA A 49 2.70 11.70 0.91
N GLU A 50 3.81 11.04 0.60
CA GLU A 50 4.85 11.53 -0.31
C GLU A 50 4.68 11.00 -1.74
N ILE A 51 3.66 10.16 -1.98
CA ILE A 51 3.42 9.50 -3.27
C ILE A 51 2.26 10.15 -4.02
N ILE A 52 2.41 10.32 -5.33
CA ILE A 52 1.36 10.70 -6.26
C ILE A 52 0.96 9.46 -7.05
N LEU A 53 -0.29 9.00 -6.86
CA LEU A 53 -0.83 7.84 -7.56
C LEU A 53 -1.80 8.28 -8.64
N ASP A 54 -1.53 7.89 -9.90
CA ASP A 54 -2.33 8.23 -11.07
C ASP A 54 -2.60 9.75 -11.17
N LYS A 55 -1.52 10.53 -11.01
CA LYS A 55 -1.52 12.00 -11.05
C LYS A 55 -2.34 12.65 -9.93
N LYS A 56 -2.70 11.92 -8.88
CA LYS A 56 -3.42 12.43 -7.72
C LYS A 56 -2.72 12.07 -6.42
N SER A 57 -2.36 13.08 -5.65
CA SER A 57 -1.94 12.93 -4.26
C SER A 57 -3.06 12.27 -3.43
N PRO A 58 -2.72 11.43 -2.45
CA PRO A 58 -3.71 10.85 -1.55
C PRO A 58 -4.39 11.91 -0.72
N ASP A 59 -5.70 11.74 -0.53
CA ASP A 59 -6.50 12.64 0.30
C ASP A 59 -6.40 12.26 1.79
N GLN A 60 -6.77 13.17 2.69
CA GLN A 60 -6.70 12.95 4.13
C GLN A 60 -7.44 11.69 4.58
N LYS A 61 -8.59 11.39 3.93
CA LYS A 61 -9.36 10.17 4.21
C LYS A 61 -8.58 8.89 3.85
N GLU A 62 -7.82 8.92 2.76
CA GLU A 62 -7.00 7.79 2.32
C GLU A 62 -5.82 7.59 3.26
N LEU A 63 -5.16 8.69 3.66
CA LEU A 63 -4.06 8.66 4.63
C LEU A 63 -4.51 8.08 5.98
N ASP A 64 -5.66 8.53 6.49
CA ASP A 64 -6.22 8.04 7.75
C ASP A 64 -6.54 6.54 7.67
N THR A 65 -7.16 6.11 6.57
CA THR A 65 -7.46 4.69 6.31
C THR A 65 -6.19 3.84 6.30
N VAL A 66 -5.13 4.30 5.63
CA VAL A 66 -3.85 3.59 5.57
C VAL A 66 -3.21 3.49 6.96
N ALA A 67 -3.20 4.58 7.73
CA ALA A 67 -2.66 4.59 9.09
C ALA A 67 -3.38 3.59 10.00
N VAL A 68 -4.72 3.51 9.91
CA VAL A 68 -5.52 2.53 10.65
C VAL A 68 -5.19 1.10 10.23
N LEU A 69 -5.11 0.83 8.92
CA LEU A 69 -4.75 -0.50 8.39
C LEU A 69 -3.35 -0.93 8.85
N GLN A 70 -2.38 -0.02 8.82
CA GLN A 70 -1.03 -0.27 9.34
C GLN A 70 -1.04 -0.55 10.84
N ALA A 71 -1.78 0.24 11.63
CA ALA A 71 -1.90 0.04 13.07
C ALA A 71 -2.53 -1.33 13.41
N LEU A 72 -3.59 -1.72 12.70
CA LEU A 72 -4.22 -3.04 12.83
C LEU A 72 -3.25 -4.17 12.46
N ARG A 73 -2.45 -3.99 11.41
CA ARG A 73 -1.45 -4.98 10.98
C ARG A 73 -0.33 -5.14 12.00
N LYS A 74 0.22 -4.02 12.49
CA LYS A 74 1.22 -4.00 13.58
C LYS A 74 0.66 -4.66 14.85
N ALA A 75 -0.58 -4.36 15.22
CA ALA A 75 -1.26 -4.95 16.38
C ALA A 75 -1.48 -6.47 16.24
N LYS A 76 -1.71 -6.98 15.03
CA LYS A 76 -1.79 -8.43 14.76
C LYS A 76 -0.42 -9.10 14.88
N ASP A 77 0.64 -8.47 14.38
CA ASP A 77 2.00 -9.03 14.40
C ASP A 77 2.58 -9.16 15.82
N ILE A 78 2.31 -8.17 16.69
CA ILE A 78 2.70 -8.19 18.12
C ILE A 78 2.12 -9.40 18.88
N LYS A 79 0.96 -9.92 18.45
CA LYS A 79 0.35 -11.11 19.07
C LYS A 79 1.08 -12.41 18.68
N ILE A 80 1.81 -12.43 17.58
CA ILE A 80 2.48 -13.62 17.04
C ILE A 80 3.88 -13.78 17.66
N THR A 81 4.55 -12.67 18.02
CA THR A 81 5.88 -12.68 18.64
C THR A 81 5.88 -12.99 20.14
N LYS A 82 4.72 -12.94 20.81
CA LYS A 82 4.53 -13.45 22.19
C LYS A 82 4.19 -14.94 22.21
N LYS A 83 5.04 -15.80 21.62
CA LYS A 83 5.06 -17.23 22.01
C LYS A 83 5.95 -17.38 23.25
N PRO A 84 5.44 -17.91 24.38
CA PRO A 84 6.26 -18.15 25.56
C PRO A 84 7.33 -19.18 25.21
N HIS A 85 8.60 -18.84 25.47
CA HIS A 85 9.67 -19.83 25.52
C HIS A 85 9.30 -20.89 26.58
N PRO A 86 9.30 -22.19 26.25
CA PRO A 86 9.25 -23.21 27.28
C PRO A 86 10.54 -23.13 28.11
N LYS A 87 10.38 -23.01 29.44
CA LYS A 87 11.47 -23.21 30.40
C LYS A 87 11.83 -24.69 30.47
#